data_AF-A0A7R9NUZ1-F1
#
_entry.id   AF-A0A7R9NUZ1-F1
#
_cell.length_a   1.000
_cell.length_b   1.000
_cell.length_c   1.000
_cell.angle_alpha   90.00
_cell.angle_beta   90.00
_cell.angle_gamma   90.00
#
_symmetry.space_group_name_H-M   'P 1'
#
loop_
_entity.id
_entity.type
_entity.pdbx_description
1 polymer ?
#
loop_
_entity_poly.entity_id
_entity_poly.type
_entity_poly.pdbx_seq_one_letter_code
_entity_poly.pdbx_strand_id
1 'polypeptide(L)' 'MFVFLYPVYLSELDTNEEEEDAGEEGSVTSIQRQFTGLSSMDEICCSLGISNQHLENQVEGDPSVLVIWK' A
#
# COMPACT_ATOMS: atom_id res chain seq x y z
N MET A 1 21.58 -2.14 12.48
CA MET A 1 20.68 -2.98 11.68
C MET A 1 19.39 -2.18 11.55
N PHE A 2 19.09 -1.70 10.34
CA PHE A 2 17.84 -0.99 10.08
C PHE A 2 16.78 -2.05 9.82
N VAL A 3 15.65 -1.97 10.52
CA VAL A 3 14.50 -2.84 10.27
C VAL A 3 13.56 -2.04 9.39
N PHE A 4 13.18 -2.57 8.24
CA PHE A 4 12.25 -1.91 7.34
C PHE A 4 10.89 -2.63 7.39
N LEU A 5 9.83 -1.83 7.34
CA LEU A 5 8.45 -2.30 7.33
C LEU A 5 7.95 -2.32 5.89
N TYR A 6 7.48 -3.48 5.46
CA TYR A 6 7.01 -3.72 4.09
C TYR A 6 5.53 -4.08 4.12
N PRO A 7 4.63 -3.18 3.68
CA PRO A 7 3.23 -3.49 3.57
C PRO A 7 2.96 -4.41 2.36
N VAL A 8 2.12 -5.41 2.56
CA VAL A 8 1.69 -6.43 1.59
C VAL A 8 0.17 -6.48 1.61
N TYR A 9 -0.45 -6.29 0.45
CA TYR A 9 -1.88 -6.46 0.29
C TYR A 9 -2.23 -7.94 0.11
N LEU A 10 -3.18 -8.44 0.89
CA LEU A 10 -3.69 -9.81 0.86
C LEU A 10 -4.89 -9.99 -0.06
N SER A 11 -5.19 -9.06 -0.97
CA SER A 11 -6.26 -9.29 -1.93
C SER A 11 -5.83 -10.30 -2.98
N GLU A 12 -6.70 -11.27 -3.25
CA GLU A 12 -6.54 -12.24 -4.32
C GLU A 12 -6.25 -11.48 -5.63
N LEU A 13 -5.26 -11.98 -6.39
CA LEU A 13 -4.79 -11.36 -7.62
C LEU A 13 -5.92 -11.20 -8.64
N ASP A 14 -6.62 -10.07 -8.64
CA ASP A 14 -7.20 -9.55 -9.86
C ASP A 14 -6.21 -8.57 -10.48
N THR A 15 -5.45 -9.16 -11.39
CA THR A 15 -4.54 -8.50 -12.31
C THR A 15 -5.37 -7.54 -13.16
N ASN A 16 -5.32 -6.24 -12.88
CA ASN A 16 -5.68 -5.22 -13.86
C ASN A 16 -4.65 -4.09 -13.80
N GLU A 17 -3.62 -4.28 -14.61
CA GLU A 17 -2.78 -3.21 -15.13
C GLU A 17 -3.63 -2.34 -16.06
N GLU A 18 -4.49 -1.47 -15.53
CA GLU A 18 -5.05 -0.39 -16.32
C GLU A 18 -4.93 0.93 -15.56
N GLU A 19 -4.26 1.87 -16.23
CA GLU A 19 -4.22 3.30 -15.93
C GLU A 19 -5.61 3.91 -16.17
N GLU A 20 -5.85 5.02 -15.47
CA GLU A 20 -6.88 6.04 -15.71
C GLU A 20 -8.30 5.85 -15.09
N ASP A 21 -8.56 6.81 -14.20
CA ASP A 21 -9.79 7.62 -14.08
C ASP A 21 -11.04 7.05 -13.38
N ALA A 22 -11.73 8.02 -12.77
CA ALA A 22 -12.85 8.02 -11.84
C ALA A 22 -13.90 6.90 -11.96
N GLY A 23 -14.24 6.29 -10.82
CA GLY A 23 -15.48 5.54 -10.66
C GLY A 23 -15.54 4.79 -9.33
N GLU A 24 -16.44 5.21 -8.45
CA GLU A 24 -16.82 4.48 -7.24
C GLU A 24 -17.33 3.06 -7.56
N GLU A 25 -16.72 2.04 -6.96
CA GLU A 25 -17.36 0.94 -6.20
C GLU A 25 -16.29 -0.13 -5.90
N GLY A 26 -15.84 -0.19 -4.63
CA GLY A 26 -14.77 -1.09 -4.17
C GLY A 26 -13.34 -0.59 -4.39
N SER A 27 -13.07 0.69 -4.10
CA SER A 27 -11.84 1.36 -4.55
C SER A 27 -10.56 0.85 -3.85
N VAL A 28 -9.80 0.00 -4.54
CA VAL A 28 -8.38 -0.19 -4.21
C VAL A 28 -7.68 1.15 -4.46
N THR A 29 -7.32 1.85 -3.39
CA THR A 29 -6.61 3.14 -3.47
C THR A 29 -5.26 2.97 -4.16
N SER A 30 -4.77 3.99 -4.87
CA SER A 30 -3.46 3.94 -5.55
C SER A 30 -2.30 3.60 -4.59
N ILE A 31 -2.48 3.86 -3.28
CA ILE A 31 -1.59 3.43 -2.20
C ILE A 31 -1.55 1.90 -2.06
N GLN A 32 -2.71 1.25 -2.03
CA GLN A 32 -2.80 -0.21 -1.85
C GLN A 32 -2.13 -0.96 -3.01
N ARG A 33 -2.09 -0.39 -4.22
CA ARG A 33 -1.31 -0.96 -5.35
C ARG A 33 0.20 -1.01 -5.08
N GLN A 34 0.73 -0.14 -4.22
CA GLN A 34 2.15 -0.16 -3.84
C GLN A 34 2.47 -1.16 -2.73
N PHE A 35 1.46 -1.74 -2.07
CA PHE A 35 1.63 -2.73 -1.00
C PHE A 35 1.96 -4.11 -1.56
N THR A 36 3.09 -4.20 -2.25
CA THR A 36 3.58 -5.42 -2.90
C THR A 36 4.57 -6.19 -2.02
N GLY A 37 4.97 -5.63 -0.87
CA GLY A 37 6.08 -6.13 -0.06
C GLY A 37 7.47 -5.89 -0.65
N LEU A 38 7.56 -5.23 -1.81
CA LEU A 38 8.84 -4.90 -2.46
C LEU A 38 9.41 -3.57 -2.01
N SER A 39 8.52 -2.62 -1.64
CA SER A 39 8.89 -1.29 -1.17
C SER A 39 8.60 -1.14 0.32
N SER A 40 9.49 -0.42 1.00
CA SER A 40 9.31 -0.09 2.42
C SER A 40 8.29 1.03 2.59
N MET A 41 7.72 1.17 3.79
CA MET A 41 6.83 2.29 4.12
C MET A 41 7.45 3.66 3.79
N ASP A 42 8.73 3.87 4.10
CA ASP A 42 9.44 5.12 3.77
C ASP A 42 9.54 5.37 2.27
N GLU A 43 9.82 4.32 1.48
CA GLU A 43 9.87 4.43 0.01
C GLU A 43 8.51 4.77 -0.57
N ILE A 44 7.44 4.16 -0.05
CA ILE A 44 6.06 4.43 -0.47
C ILE A 44 5.69 5.87 -0.10
N CYS A 45 6.04 6.32 1.11
CA CYS A 45 5.83 7.72 1.53
C CYS A 45 6.55 8.69 0.60
N CYS A 46 7.80 8.41 0.26
CA CYS A 46 8.59 9.24 -0.65
C CYS A 46 8.07 9.21 -2.08
N SER A 47 7.62 8.04 -2.56
CA SER A 47 7.10 7.86 -3.92
C SER A 47 5.77 8.55 -4.12
N LEU A 48 4.90 8.53 -3.11
CA LEU A 48 3.54 9.07 -3.19
C LEU A 48 3.42 10.49 -2.63
N GLY A 49 4.48 11.00 -2.00
CA GLY A 49 4.47 12.31 -1.36
C GLY A 49 3.50 12.41 -0.17
N ILE A 50 3.24 11.29 0.49
CA ILE A 50 2.34 11.20 1.65
C ILE A 50 3.13 11.14 2.96
N SER A 51 2.49 11.53 4.06
CA SER A 51 3.10 11.39 5.38
C SER A 51 3.05 9.94 5.87
N ASN A 52 4.06 9.56 6.66
CA ASN A 52 4.12 8.23 7.28
C ASN A 52 2.86 7.95 8.12
N GLN A 53 2.37 8.93 8.87
CA GLN A 53 1.13 8.81 9.65
C GLN A 53 -0.12 8.55 8.77
N HIS A 54 -0.20 9.14 7.57
CA HIS A 54 -1.31 8.87 6.66
C HIS A 54 -1.25 7.43 6.15
N LEU A 55 -0.05 6.96 5.83
CA LEU A 55 0.19 5.58 5.39
C LEU A 55 -0.14 4.58 6.51
N GLU A 56 0.33 4.83 7.73
CA GLU A 56 0.02 4.00 8.92
C GLU A 56 -1.48 3.90 9.17
N ASN A 57 -2.20 5.02 9.12
CA ASN A 57 -3.65 5.03 9.31
C ASN A 57 -4.39 4.21 8.24
N GLN A 58 -3.89 4.18 6.99
CA GLN A 58 -4.48 3.32 5.96
C GLN A 58 -4.20 1.85 6.20
N VAL A 59 -2.96 1.52 6.58
CA VAL A 59 -2.56 0.15 6.89
C VAL A 59 -3.29 -0.39 8.12
N GLU A 60 -3.45 0.43 9.17
CA GLU A 60 -4.19 0.06 10.38
C GLU A 60 -5.71 0.01 10.15
N GLY A 61 -6.22 0.86 9.26
CA GLY A 61 -7.62 0.89 8.87
C GLY A 61 -8.05 -0.25 7.95
N ASP A 62 -7.11 -0.92 7.28
CA ASP A 62 -7.39 -1.99 6.33
C ASP A 62 -6.84 -3.35 6.80
N PRO A 63 -7.70 -4.28 7.25
CA PRO A 63 -7.30 -5.60 7.73
C PRO A 63 -6.74 -6.50 6.61
N SER A 64 -6.84 -6.08 5.36
CA SER A 64 -6.30 -6.78 4.19
C SER A 64 -4.85 -6.42 3.93
N VAL A 65 -4.26 -5.52 4.73
CA VAL A 65 -2.85 -5.15 4.63
C VAL A 65 -2.05 -5.83 5.74
N LEU A 66 -1.06 -6.61 5.37
CA LEU A 66 -0.07 -7.17 6.29
C LEU A 66 1.23 -6.38 6.21
N VAL A 67 1.79 -6.02 7.36
CA VAL A 67 3.13 -5.43 7.43
C VAL A 67 4.13 -6.50 7.85
N ILE A 68 5.11 -6.76 7.01
CA ILE A 68 6.24 -7.65 7.31
C ILE A 68 7.49 -6.83 7.66
N TRP A 69 8.19 -7.29 8.69
CA TRP A 69 9.50 -6.79 9.08
C TRP A 69 10.60 -7.55 8.34
N LYS A 70 11.54 -6.82 7.75
CA LYS A 70 12.70 -7.40 7.07
C LYS A 70 13.97 -6.61 7.35
#